data_AF-A0A1H6F6V8-F1
#
_entry.id   AF-A0A1H6F6V8-F1
#
_cell.length_a   1.000
_cell.length_b   1.000
_cell.length_c   1.000
_cell.angle_alpha   90.00
_cell.angle_beta   90.00
_cell.angle_gamma   90.00
#
_symmetry.space_group_name_H-M   'P 1'
#
loop_
_entity.id
_entity.type
_entity.pdbx_description
1 polymer ?
#
loop_
_entity_poly.entity_id
_entity_poly.type
_entity_poly.pdbx_seq_one_letter_code
_entity_poly.pdbx_strand_id
1 'polypeptide(L)' 'MEAVQEFFHMGGYAFYVWASYGIAAVVLFFNWMSPILREREIKKGLARKVRRSQR' A
#
# COMPACT_ATOMS: atom_id res chain seq x y z
N MET A 1 -10.79 29.69 -5.92
CA MET A 1 -10.45 28.97 -4.67
C MET A 1 -11.70 28.49 -3.93
N GLU A 2 -12.85 29.18 -4.02
CA GLU A 2 -14.16 28.81 -3.43
C GLU A 2 -14.57 27.35 -3.71
N ALA A 3 -14.54 26.91 -4.97
CA ALA A 3 -15.02 25.59 -5.38
C ALA A 3 -14.28 24.41 -4.70
N VAL A 4 -13.00 24.58 -4.38
CA VAL A 4 -12.21 23.54 -3.70
C VAL A 4 -12.65 23.45 -2.24
N GLN A 5 -12.84 24.58 -1.57
CA GLN A 5 -13.32 24.60 -0.19
C GLN A 5 -14.73 24.03 -0.07
N GLU A 6 -15.63 24.36 -1.00
CA GLU A 6 -16.98 23.80 -1.04
C GLU A 6 -16.97 22.28 -1.28
N PHE A 7 -16.00 21.77 -2.06
CA PHE A 7 -15.79 20.34 -2.26
C PHE A 7 -15.36 19.60 -0.99
N PHE A 8 -14.52 20.22 -0.17
CA PHE A 8 -14.12 19.68 1.13
C PHE A 8 -15.16 19.91 2.23
N HIS A 9 -15.97 20.96 2.10
CA HIS A 9 -17.01 21.36 3.05
C HIS A 9 -18.43 21.14 2.49
N MET A 10 -18.65 20.04 1.75
CA MET A 10 -19.99 19.58 1.36
C MET A 10 -20.75 19.04 2.57
N GLY A 11 -21.18 19.92 3.49
CA GLY A 11 -22.19 19.68 4.54
C GLY A 11 -22.28 18.24 5.09
N GLY A 12 -21.18 17.69 5.63
CA GLY A 12 -21.13 16.36 6.26
C GLY A 12 -20.88 15.16 5.33
N TYR A 13 -21.06 15.27 4.02
CA TYR A 13 -20.87 14.14 3.07
C TYR A 13 -19.40 13.89 2.71
N ALA A 14 -18.59 14.95 2.68
CA ALA A 14 -17.16 14.86 2.34
C ALA A 14 -16.40 13.88 3.25
N PHE A 15 -16.77 13.79 4.54
CA PHE A 15 -16.16 12.86 5.49
C PHE A 15 -16.31 11.39 5.06
N TYR A 16 -17.51 10.99 4.60
CA TYR A 16 -17.77 9.62 4.15
C TYR A 16 -16.97 9.26 2.89
N VAL A 17 -16.85 10.22 1.97
CA VAL A 17 -16.09 10.06 0.73
C VAL A 17 -14.61 9.88 1.06
N TRP A 18 -14.04 10.80 1.84
CA TRP A 18 -12.64 10.74 2.24
C TRP A 18 -12.30 9.51 3.09
N ALA A 19 -13.18 9.09 4.00
CA ALA A 19 -13.00 7.86 4.76
C ALA A 19 -12.98 6.62 3.86
N SER A 20 -13.86 6.55 2.86
CA SER A 20 -13.89 5.46 1.88
C SER A 20 -12.59 5.40 1.06
N TYR A 21 -12.10 6.55 0.59
CA TYR A 21 -10.80 6.65 -0.08
C TYR A 21 -9.63 6.29 0.85
N GLY A 22 -9.70 6.66 2.13
CA GLY A 22 -8.70 6.30 3.14
C GLY A 22 -8.60 4.79 3.34
N ILE A 23 -9.74 4.11 3.46
CA ILE A 23 -9.78 2.64 3.57
C ILE A 23 -9.22 2.00 2.29
N ALA A 24 -9.63 2.49 1.12
CA ALA A 24 -9.10 2.00 -0.16
C ALA A 24 -7.57 2.17 -0.25
N ALA A 25 -7.05 3.33 0.14
CA ALA A 25 -5.60 3.60 0.15
C ALA A 25 -4.86 2.65 1.10
N VAL A 26 -5.42 2.38 2.29
CA VAL A 26 -4.86 1.42 3.25
C VAL A 26 -4.81 0.00 2.66
N VAL A 27 -5.88 -0.46 2.01
CA VAL A 27 -5.92 -1.77 1.36
C VAL A 27 -4.89 -1.88 0.24
N LEU A 28 -4.77 -0.84 -0.60
CA LEU A 28 -3.75 -0.79 -1.66
C LEU A 28 -2.34 -0.79 -1.09
N PHE A 29 -2.09 -0.02 -0.03
CA PHE A 29 -0.79 0.04 0.63
C PHE A 29 -0.38 -1.31 1.24
N PHE A 30 -1.31 -2.00 1.89
CA PHE A 30 -1.07 -3.36 2.38
C PHE A 30 -0.78 -4.35 1.25
N ASN A 31 -1.53 -4.27 0.15
CA ASN A 31 -1.28 -5.11 -1.04
C ASN A 31 0.12 -4.84 -1.62
N TRP A 32 0.54 -3.58 -1.66
CA TRP A 32 1.86 -3.18 -2.14
C TRP A 32 3.00 -3.61 -1.21
N MET A 33 2.80 -3.61 0.12
CA MET A 33 3.82 -4.05 1.07
C MET A 33 4.09 -5.56 1.03
N SER A 34 3.06 -6.37 0.78
CA SER A 34 3.15 -7.84 0.73
C SER A 34 4.27 -8.37 -0.20
N PRO A 35 4.39 -7.94 -1.47
CA PRO A 35 5.47 -8.40 -2.35
C PRO A 35 6.86 -7.94 -1.89
N ILE A 36 7.00 -6.75 -1.32
CA ILE A 36 8.29 -6.23 -0.85
C ILE A 36 8.86 -7.10 0.27
N LEU A 37 8.01 -7.54 1.19
CA LEU A 37 8.41 -8.42 2.30
C LEU A 37 8.76 -9.82 1.78
N ARG A 38 7.96 -10.39 0.86
CA ARG A 38 8.19 -11.72 0.28
C ARG A 38 9.44 -11.77 -0.60
N GLU A 39 9.72 -10.70 -1.34
CA GLU A 39 10.91 -10.61 -2.19
C GLU A 39 12.22 -10.71 -1.36
N ARG A 40 12.24 -10.11 -0.17
CA ARG A 40 13.37 -10.19 0.75
C ARG A 40 13.64 -11.61 1.25
N GLU A 41 12.60 -12.38 1.53
CA GLU A 41 12.74 -13.78 1.95
C GLU A 41 13.20 -14.69 0.81
N ILE A 42 12.62 -14.53 -0.38
CA ILE A 42 12.97 -15.32 -1.56
C ILE A 42 14.44 -15.09 -1.94
N LYS A 43 14.91 -13.84 -1.99
CA LYS A 43 16.32 -13.51 -2.27
C LYS A 43 17.28 -14.13 -1.25
N LYS A 44 16.94 -14.10 0.04
CA LYS A 44 17.74 -14.74 1.10
C LYS A 44 17.80 -16.26 0.95
N GLY A 45 16.69 -16.88 0.55
CA GLY A 45 16.61 -18.33 0.28
C GLY A 45 17.47 -18.75 -0.92
N LEU A 46 17.38 -17.99 -2.02
CA LEU A 46 18.16 -18.23 -3.24
C LEU A 46 19.68 -18.12 -2.98
N ALA A 47 20.13 -17.08 -2.28
CA ALA A 47 21.55 -16.91 -1.94
C ALA A 47 22.12 -18.10 -1.15
N ARG A 48 21.33 -18.68 -0.23
CA ARG A 48 21.72 -19.87 0.52
C ARG A 48 21.77 -21.13 -0.35
N LYS A 49 20.88 -21.25 -1.33
CA LYS A 49 20.79 -22.41 -2.23
C LYS A 49 21.98 -22.44 -3.22
N VAL A 50 22.32 -21.29 -3.81
CA VAL A 50 23.48 -21.14 -4.71
C VAL A 50 24.80 -21.51 -4.01
N ARG A 51 24.95 -21.14 -2.73
CA ARG A 51 26.17 -21.45 -1.95
C ARG A 51 26.32 -22.94 -1.62
N ARG A 52 25.23 -23.72 -1.67
CA ARG A 52 25.28 -25.19 -1.48
C ARG A 52 25.54 -25.96 -2.77
N SER A 53 25.12 -25.43 -3.92
CA SER A 53 25.36 -26.10 -5.22
C SER A 53 26.76 -25.87 -5.80
N GLN A 54 27.52 -24.91 -5.28
CA GLN A 54 28.93 -24.68 -5.64
C GLN A 54 29.93 -25.46 -4.77
N ARG A 55 29.47 -26.26 -3.81
CA ARG A 55 30.29 -27.24 -3.08
C ARG A 55 30.01 -28.62 -3.65
#